data_AF-A0A560GA95-F1
#
_entry.id   AF-A0A560GA95-F1
#
_cell.length_a   1.000
_cell.length_b   1.000
_cell.length_c   1.000
_cell.angle_alpha   90.00
_cell.angle_beta   90.00
_cell.angle_gamma   90.00
#
_symmetry.space_group_name_H-M   'P 1'
#
loop_
_entity.id
_entity.type
_entity.pdbx_description
1 polymer ?
#
loop_
_entity_poly.entity_id
_entity_poly.type
_entity_poly.pdbx_seq_one_letter_code
_entity_poly.pdbx_strand_id
1 'polypeptide(L)'
;MNVEASHHVDCSDIGPDGYYDYYYAYTLWRFSDGGPRVLIVRGYDDDTAATVQAWEGADGTRHPVGALDLFHPLVRQAMEYLRGEGRSVQRLSPYGIVSATPVQGWAKAFMLGLGYWLGLLAMIFKSPSGPPGPRR
;
A
#
# COMPACT_ATOMS: atom_id res chain seq x y z
N MET A 1 12.84 1.10 10.01
CA MET A 1 12.69 0.09 8.94
C MET A 1 14.07 -0.37 8.53
N ASN A 2 14.29 -1.68 8.47
CA ASN A 2 15.45 -2.30 7.83
C ASN A 2 15.11 -2.68 6.39
N VAL A 3 16.09 -2.61 5.50
CA VAL A 3 15.95 -2.97 4.08
C VAL A 3 17.07 -3.91 3.70
N GLU A 4 16.71 -5.11 3.25
CA GLU A 4 17.64 -6.03 2.61
C GLU A 4 17.32 -6.05 1.11
N ALA A 5 18.32 -5.77 0.27
CA ALA A 5 18.20 -5.83 -1.17
C ALA A 5 19.13 -6.91 -1.71
N SER A 6 18.61 -7.76 -2.59
CA SER A 6 19.39 -8.79 -3.28
C SER A 6 19.09 -8.72 -4.78
N HIS A 7 20.15 -8.76 -5.59
CA HIS A 7 20.05 -8.78 -7.04
C HIS A 7 20.07 -10.23 -7.53
N HIS A 8 19.21 -10.52 -8.50
CA HIS A 8 19.01 -11.86 -9.05
C HIS A 8 18.97 -11.77 -10.58
N VAL A 9 19.56 -12.76 -11.23
CA VAL A 9 19.48 -12.96 -12.68
C VAL A 9 18.95 -14.37 -12.91
N ASP A 10 17.89 -14.48 -13.71
CA ASP A 10 17.29 -15.73 -14.16
C ASP A 10 17.33 -15.74 -15.69
N CYS A 11 18.22 -16.56 -16.24
CA CYS A 11 18.48 -16.62 -17.68
C CYS A 11 18.68 -18.06 -18.15
N SER A 12 18.44 -18.29 -19.43
CA SER A 12 18.80 -19.55 -20.08
C SER A 12 20.33 -19.72 -20.13
N ASP A 13 20.79 -20.86 -20.62
CA ASP A 13 22.15 -20.94 -21.16
C ASP A 13 22.27 -20.06 -22.42
N ILE A 14 23.51 -19.72 -22.78
CA ILE A 14 23.80 -19.02 -24.03
C ILE A 14 23.67 -20.01 -25.20
N GLY A 15 22.84 -19.65 -26.18
CA GLY A 15 22.62 -20.43 -27.39
C GLY A 15 23.80 -20.40 -28.36
N PRO A 16 23.78 -21.24 -29.41
CA PRO A 16 24.83 -21.28 -30.44
C PRO A 16 25.01 -19.96 -31.22
N ASP A 17 23.99 -19.10 -31.21
CA ASP A 17 24.00 -17.77 -31.81
C ASP A 17 24.59 -16.69 -30.88
N GLY A 18 24.95 -17.05 -29.65
CA GLY A 18 25.54 -16.14 -28.66
C GLY A 18 24.52 -15.36 -27.84
N TYR A 19 23.22 -15.66 -27.94
CA TYR A 19 22.16 -14.97 -27.19
C TYR A 19 21.53 -15.89 -26.14
N TYR A 20 20.89 -15.28 -25.15
CA TYR A 20 19.99 -15.97 -24.23
C TYR A 20 18.59 -16.08 -24.85
N ASP A 21 17.93 -17.22 -24.68
CA ASP A 21 16.51 -17.39 -25.02
C ASP A 21 15.61 -16.56 -24.08
N TYR A 22 16.02 -16.41 -22.82
CA TYR A 22 15.42 -15.49 -21.86
C TYR A 22 16.46 -14.93 -20.89
N TYR A 23 16.27 -13.68 -20.47
CA TYR A 23 17.12 -13.00 -19.50
C TYR A 23 16.27 -12.06 -18.64
N TYR A 24 16.14 -12.39 -17.35
CA TYR A 24 15.41 -11.59 -16.38
C TYR A 24 16.34 -11.18 -15.24
N ALA A 25 16.66 -9.89 -15.14
CA ALA A 25 17.38 -9.34 -14.01
C ALA A 25 16.42 -8.53 -13.12
N TYR A 26 16.47 -8.79 -11.82
CA TYR A 26 15.59 -8.12 -10.87
C TYR A 26 16.23 -7.96 -9.50
N THR A 27 15.77 -6.94 -8.78
CA THR A 27 16.07 -6.75 -7.37
C THR A 27 14.88 -7.19 -6.52
N LEU A 28 15.17 -7.99 -5.48
CA LEU A 28 14.22 -8.35 -4.44
C LEU A 28 14.54 -7.55 -3.17
N TRP A 29 13.60 -6.73 -2.74
CA TRP A 29 13.66 -6.02 -1.46
C TRP A 29 12.82 -6.72 -0.40
N ARG A 30 13.41 -6.85 0.78
CA ARG A 30 12.78 -7.35 2.00
C ARG A 30 12.78 -6.22 3.03
N PHE A 31 11.61 -5.72 3.37
CA PHE A 31 11.46 -4.65 4.37
C PHE A 31 10.93 -5.22 5.68
N SER A 32 11.54 -4.82 6.80
CA SER A 32 11.10 -5.21 8.14
C SER A 32 11.18 -4.04 9.13
N ASP A 33 10.38 -4.10 10.19
CA ASP A 33 10.34 -3.10 11.26
C ASP A 33 10.54 -3.71 12.67
N GLY A 34 11.07 -4.93 12.73
CA GLY A 34 11.18 -5.72 13.96
C GLY A 34 9.93 -6.52 14.30
N GLY A 35 8.84 -6.38 13.52
CA GLY A 35 7.66 -7.20 13.62
C GLY A 35 7.82 -8.62 13.04
N PRO A 36 6.79 -9.47 13.20
CA PRO A 36 6.84 -10.90 12.81
C PRO A 36 6.67 -11.14 11.30
N ARG A 37 6.53 -10.09 10.50
CA ARG A 37 6.28 -10.17 9.06
C ARG A 37 7.27 -9.31 8.30
N VAL A 38 7.65 -9.78 7.12
CA VAL A 38 8.52 -9.09 6.17
C VAL A 38 7.71 -8.73 4.93
N LEU A 39 7.85 -7.50 4.46
CA LEU A 39 7.23 -7.08 3.21
C LEU A 39 8.18 -7.40 2.04
N ILE A 40 7.69 -8.13 1.06
CA ILE A 40 8.44 -8.53 -0.13
C ILE A 40 8.04 -7.66 -1.32
N VAL A 41 9.03 -7.03 -1.94
CA VAL A 41 8.86 -6.20 -3.13
C VAL A 41 9.86 -6.62 -4.19
N ARG A 42 9.46 -6.68 -5.45
CA ARG A 42 10.33 -7.01 -6.59
C ARG A 42 10.25 -5.96 -7.68
N GLY A 43 11.37 -5.61 -8.29
CA GLY A 43 11.43 -4.73 -9.46
C GLY A 43 12.47 -5.25 -10.44
N TYR A 44 12.14 -5.23 -11.73
CA TYR A 44 13.06 -5.63 -12.78
C TYR A 44 14.03 -4.51 -13.13
N ASP A 45 15.20 -4.84 -13.65
CA ASP A 45 16.22 -3.83 -13.96
C ASP A 45 15.86 -2.99 -15.20
N ASP A 46 15.08 -3.56 -16.11
CA ASP A 46 14.57 -2.94 -17.32
C ASP A 46 13.21 -2.21 -17.14
N ASP A 47 12.65 -2.21 -15.93
CA ASP A 47 11.40 -1.54 -15.59
C ASP A 47 11.57 -0.58 -14.40
N THR A 48 10.88 0.55 -14.47
CA THR A 48 10.80 1.51 -13.36
C THR A 48 9.84 1.05 -12.26
N ALA A 49 8.96 0.09 -12.53
CA ALA A 49 7.97 -0.37 -11.56
C ALA A 49 8.52 -1.38 -10.55
N ALA A 50 8.34 -1.07 -9.27
CA ALA A 50 8.50 -2.01 -8.16
C ALA A 50 7.12 -2.55 -7.73
N THR A 51 6.97 -3.87 -7.74
CA THR A 51 5.74 -4.58 -7.42
C THR A 51 5.79 -5.15 -6.02
N VAL A 52 4.90 -4.67 -5.15
CA VAL A 52 4.65 -5.26 -3.83
C VAL A 52 4.01 -6.62 -4.04
N GLN A 53 4.71 -7.68 -3.61
CA GLN A 53 4.31 -9.06 -3.88
C GLN A 53 3.48 -9.64 -2.75
N ALA A 54 4.03 -9.67 -1.54
CA ALA A 54 3.45 -10.38 -0.42
C ALA A 54 3.98 -9.90 0.93
N TRP A 55 3.20 -10.20 1.96
CA TRP A 55 3.69 -10.36 3.33
C TRP A 55 4.25 -11.77 3.49
N GLU A 56 5.45 -11.90 4.04
CA GLU A 56 6.06 -13.16 4.44
C GLU A 56 6.03 -13.26 5.98
N GLY A 57 5.41 -14.31 6.50
CA GLY A 57 5.38 -14.62 7.94
C GLY A 57 6.67 -15.29 8.42
N ALA A 58 6.85 -15.39 9.74
CA ALA A 58 7.99 -16.07 10.35
C ALA A 58 8.10 -17.57 9.99
N ASP A 59 6.98 -18.18 9.61
CA ASP A 59 6.90 -19.57 9.13
C ASP A 59 7.17 -19.70 7.61
N GLY A 60 7.50 -18.60 6.93
CA GLY A 60 7.73 -18.55 5.49
C GLY A 60 6.44 -18.50 4.65
N THR A 61 5.26 -18.50 5.27
CA THR A 61 3.99 -18.38 4.53
C THR A 61 3.86 -17.01 3.89
N ARG A 62 3.30 -16.97 2.68
CA ARG A 62 3.14 -15.74 1.90
C ARG A 62 1.67 -15.39 1.72
N HIS A 63 1.32 -14.14 2.04
CA HIS A 63 -0.02 -13.59 1.89
C HIS A 63 0.00 -12.37 0.99
N PRO A 64 -0.95 -12.22 0.05
CA PRO A 64 -1.04 -11.03 -0.79
C PRO A 64 -1.18 -9.75 0.04
N VAL A 65 -0.59 -8.65 -0.44
CA VAL A 65 -0.75 -7.32 0.17
C VAL A 65 -2.05 -6.69 -0.32
N GLY A 66 -3.01 -6.57 0.60
CA GLY A 66 -4.33 -6.02 0.34
C GLY A 66 -4.35 -4.49 0.23
N ALA A 67 -5.48 -3.94 -0.18
CA ALA A 67 -5.66 -2.48 -0.25
C ALA A 67 -5.56 -1.80 1.13
N LEU A 68 -6.01 -2.46 2.19
CA LEU A 68 -5.92 -1.94 3.56
C LEU A 68 -4.48 -1.94 4.08
N ASP A 69 -3.64 -2.86 3.61
CA ASP A 69 -2.23 -2.92 4.01
C ASP A 69 -1.43 -1.73 3.48
N LEU A 70 -1.92 -1.02 2.47
CA LEU A 70 -1.30 0.23 1.99
C LEU A 70 -1.26 1.34 3.05
N PHE A 71 -2.08 1.22 4.09
CA PHE A 71 -2.05 2.13 5.25
C PHE A 71 -1.06 1.66 6.34
N HIS A 72 -0.51 0.46 6.24
CA HIS A 72 0.47 -0.05 7.20
C HIS A 72 1.75 0.80 7.18
N PRO A 73 2.31 1.20 8.35
CA PRO A 73 3.50 2.06 8.41
C PRO A 73 4.68 1.53 7.62
N LEU A 74 4.98 0.23 7.73
CA LEU A 74 6.05 -0.42 6.97
C LEU A 74 5.84 -0.36 5.45
N VAL A 75 4.61 -0.54 4.96
CA VAL A 75 4.31 -0.47 3.52
C VAL A 75 4.49 0.96 3.02
N ARG A 76 4.07 1.96 3.80
CA ARG A 76 4.28 3.37 3.44
C ARG A 76 5.76 3.75 3.38
N GLN A 77 6.54 3.36 4.38
CA GLN A 77 7.98 3.61 4.42
C GLN A 77 8.70 2.89 3.27
N ALA A 78 8.32 1.66 2.94
CA ALA A 78 8.86 0.92 1.80
C ALA A 78 8.53 1.61 0.46
N MET A 79 7.28 2.07 0.29
CA MET A 79 6.87 2.81 -0.91
C MET A 79 7.62 4.14 -1.04
N GLU A 80 7.85 4.86 0.06
CA GLU A 80 8.63 6.10 0.07
C GLU A 80 10.10 5.84 -0.26
N TYR A 81 10.71 4.80 0.31
CA TYR A 81 12.07 4.36 -0.02
C TYR A 81 12.21 4.08 -1.52
N LEU A 82 11.31 3.26 -2.09
CA LEU A 82 11.36 2.89 -3.50
C LEU A 82 11.16 4.09 -4.43
N ARG A 83 10.29 5.03 -4.07
CA ARG A 83 10.14 6.29 -4.81
C ARG A 83 11.39 7.16 -4.73
N GLY A 84 12.08 7.15 -3.58
CA GLY A 84 13.38 7.80 -3.41
C GLY A 84 14.46 7.23 -4.34
N GLU A 85 14.39 5.92 -4.61
CA GLU A 85 15.21 5.22 -5.61
C GLU A 85 14.72 5.42 -7.07
N GLY A 86 13.75 6.30 -7.29
CA GLY A 86 13.20 6.57 -8.63
C GLY A 86 12.23 5.51 -9.17
N ARG A 87 11.78 4.57 -8.34
CA ARG A 87 10.82 3.53 -8.74
C ARG A 87 9.37 4.01 -8.60
N SER A 88 8.52 3.64 -9.57
CA SER A 88 7.08 3.67 -9.35
C SER A 88 6.65 2.44 -8.54
N VAL A 89 5.54 2.52 -7.79
CA VAL A 89 5.13 1.39 -6.93
C VAL A 89 3.73 0.90 -7.29
N GLN A 90 3.65 -0.41 -7.51
CA GLN A 90 2.44 -1.15 -7.83
C GLN A 90 2.29 -2.35 -6.90
N ARG A 91 1.15 -3.02 -6.93
CA ARG A 91 0.87 -4.21 -6.12
C ARG A 91 0.11 -5.24 -6.92
N LEU A 92 0.21 -6.49 -6.49
CA LEU A 92 -0.65 -7.56 -6.98
C LEU A 92 -2.07 -7.41 -6.39
N SER A 93 -3.07 -7.57 -7.24
CA SER A 93 -4.48 -7.70 -6.85
C SER A 93 -5.09 -8.94 -7.50
N PRO A 94 -6.25 -9.42 -7.02
CA PRO A 94 -6.96 -10.51 -7.68
C PRO A 94 -7.31 -10.24 -9.16
N TYR A 95 -7.32 -8.98 -9.58
CA TYR A 95 -7.65 -8.55 -10.94
C TYR A 95 -6.40 -8.15 -11.76
N GLY A 96 -5.20 -8.47 -11.28
CA GLY A 96 -3.94 -8.11 -11.92
C GLY A 96 -3.17 -7.02 -11.17
N ILE A 97 -2.17 -6.45 -11.84
CA ILE A 97 -1.27 -5.43 -11.28
C ILE A 97 -1.99 -4.08 -11.25
N VAL A 98 -1.98 -3.42 -10.09
CA VAL A 98 -2.58 -2.10 -9.90
C VAL A 98 -1.62 -1.16 -9.17
N SER A 99 -1.76 0.14 -9.39
CA SER A 99 -0.97 1.15 -8.66
C SER A 99 -1.14 0.99 -7.14
N ALA A 100 -0.06 1.14 -6.38
CA ALA A 100 -0.06 1.10 -4.93
C ALA A 100 -0.45 2.48 -4.34
N THR A 101 -1.59 3.01 -4.77
CA THR A 101 -2.16 4.24 -4.23
C THR A 101 -3.17 3.92 -3.12
N PRO A 102 -2.99 4.47 -1.90
CA PRO A 102 -4.04 4.40 -0.89
C PRO A 102 -5.26 5.14 -1.44
N VAL A 103 -6.40 4.46 -1.60
CA VAL A 103 -7.63 5.09 -2.07
C VAL A 103 -8.10 6.09 -1.01
N GLN A 104 -7.81 7.38 -1.21
CA GLN A 104 -8.17 8.48 -0.30
C GLN A 104 -9.70 8.71 -0.18
N GLY A 105 -10.51 8.05 -1.01
CA GLY A 105 -11.96 8.25 -1.07
C GLY A 105 -12.68 8.00 0.27
N TRP A 106 -12.26 6.99 1.03
CA TRP A 106 -12.87 6.67 2.32
C TRP A 106 -12.49 7.64 3.43
N ALA A 107 -11.29 8.21 3.40
CA ALA A 107 -10.86 9.24 4.35
C ALA A 107 -11.67 10.54 4.16
N LYS A 108 -11.96 10.93 2.90
CA LYS A 108 -12.90 12.02 2.61
C LYS A 108 -14.33 11.69 3.03
N ALA A 109 -14.80 10.47 2.76
CA ALA A 109 -16.15 10.05 3.15
C ALA A 109 -16.34 9.97 4.67
N PHE A 110 -15.33 9.53 5.43
CA PHE A 110 -15.34 9.53 6.90
C PHE A 110 -15.27 10.96 7.46
N MET A 111 -14.41 11.83 6.90
CA MET A 111 -14.33 13.24 7.30
C MET A 111 -15.65 13.99 7.03
N LEU A 112 -16.27 13.75 5.87
CA LEU A 112 -17.57 14.34 5.51
C LEU A 112 -18.73 13.73 6.30
N GLY A 113 -18.71 12.42 6.54
CA GLY A 113 -19.73 11.70 7.30
C GLY A 113 -19.73 12.04 8.80
N LEU A 114 -18.54 12.21 9.40
CA LEU A 114 -18.40 12.63 10.81
C LEU A 114 -18.85 14.09 10.99
N GLY A 115 -18.54 14.98 10.05
CA GLY A 115 -19.03 16.37 10.05
C GLY A 115 -20.55 16.45 9.92
N TYR A 116 -21.16 15.60 9.10
CA TYR A 116 -22.60 15.52 8.94
C TYR A 116 -23.30 14.99 10.21
N TRP A 117 -22.75 13.96 10.84
CA TRP A 117 -23.27 13.40 12.09
C TRP A 117 -23.13 14.36 13.29
N LEU A 118 -22.01 15.06 13.43
CA LEU A 118 -21.80 16.07 14.46
C LEU A 118 -22.71 17.29 14.27
N GLY A 119 -22.94 17.72 13.02
CA GLY A 119 -23.88 18.79 12.68
C GLY A 119 -25.33 18.43 13.01
N LEU A 120 -25.75 17.19 12.75
CA LEU A 120 -27.08 16.69 13.09
C LEU A 120 -27.29 16.62 14.62
N LEU A 121 -26.28 16.15 15.36
CA LEU A 121 -26.30 16.11 16.83
C LEU A 121 -26.42 17.51 17.46
N ALA A 122 -25.72 18.50 16.89
CA ALA A 122 -25.80 19.90 17.34
C ALA A 122 -27.19 20.53 17.10
N MET A 123 -27.91 20.10 16.06
CA MET A 123 -29.29 20.55 15.82
C MET A 123 -30.31 19.90 16.77
N ILE A 124 -30.12 18.63 17.15
CA ILE A 124 -31.04 17.92 18.04
C ILE A 124 -30.99 18.46 19.48
N PHE A 125 -29.82 18.93 19.95
CA PHE A 125 -29.67 19.51 21.30
C PHE A 125 -30.04 21.00 21.42
N LYS A 126 -30.32 21.69 20.31
CA LYS A 126 -30.78 23.09 20.33
C LYS A 126 -32.31 23.15 20.23
N SER A 127 -32.98 22.56 21.23
CA SER A 127 -34.43 22.73 21.40
C SER A 127 -34.73 24.11 21.99
N PRO A 128 -35.66 24.90 21.43
CA PRO A 128 -35.99 26.23 21.93
C PRO A 128 -36.80 26.12 23.23
N SER A 129 -36.29 26.78 24.27
CA SER A 129 -36.93 26.92 25.57
C SER A 129 -38.24 27.70 25.49
N GLY A 130 -39.35 27.02 25.81
CA GLY A 130 -40.49 27.57 26.58
C GLY A 130 -41.62 28.27 25.80
N PRO A 131 -42.90 27.97 26.12
CA PRO A 131 -44.04 28.66 25.51
C PRO A 131 -44.21 30.09 26.05
N PRO A 132 -44.82 31.01 25.28
CA PRO A 132 -45.03 32.39 25.72
C PRO A 132 -46.14 32.45 26.79
N GLY A 133 -45.82 33.00 27.96
CA GLY A 133 -46.79 33.31 29.01
C GLY A 133 -47.76 34.44 28.59
N PRO A 134 -48.96 34.51 29.18
CA PRO A 134 -50.00 35.43 28.73
C PRO A 134 -49.66 36.87 29.14
N ARG A 135 -49.79 37.80 28.19
CA ARG A 135 -49.66 39.25 28.42
C ARG A 135 -50.88 39.77 29.18
N ARG A 136 -50.65 40.49 30.27
CA ARG A 136 -51.60 41.45 30.86
C ARG A 136 -51.33 42.84 30.31
#